data_AF-A0A4U3KI40-F1
#
_entry.id   AF-A0A4U3KI40-F1
#
_cell.length_a   1.000
_cell.length_b   1.000
_cell.length_c   1.000
_cell.angle_alpha   90.00
_cell.angle_beta   90.00
_cell.angle_gamma   90.00
#
_symmetry.space_group_name_H-M   'P 1'
#
loop_
_entity.id
_entity.type
_entity.pdbx_description
1 polymer ?
#
loop_
_entity_poly.entity_id
_entity_poly.type
_entity_poly.pdbx_seq_one_letter_code
_entity_poly.pdbx_strand_id
1 'polypeptide(L)'
;MAEMLSYAFMQKAFLAALFISVIAPMLGVFLVIRRQSLMADTLSHVSLAGVALGFFFNWNPNLMTLIVVIVAAIILEYLRMIYSTYSEISIAILMSGGLALALVLMNLTGGNSAASIQSYLFGSIVTITW
;
A
#
# COMPACT_ATOMS: atom_id res chain seq x y z
N MET A 1 -3.55 -22.58 26.21
CA MET A 1 -4.12 -21.29 25.76
C MET A 1 -3.28 -20.10 26.21
N ALA A 2 -2.91 -19.98 27.50
CA ALA A 2 -2.06 -18.88 27.99
C ALA A 2 -0.60 -18.93 27.52
N GLU A 3 -0.07 -20.10 27.14
CA GLU A 3 1.28 -20.23 26.55
C GLU A 3 1.42 -19.52 25.19
N MET A 4 0.33 -19.28 24.47
CA MET A 4 0.40 -18.57 23.19
C MET A 4 0.81 -17.08 23.37
N LEU A 5 0.56 -16.52 24.56
CA LEU A 5 0.90 -15.14 24.94
C LEU A 5 2.32 -14.99 25.50
N SER A 6 3.06 -16.08 25.74
CA SER A 6 4.45 -16.00 26.21
C SER A 6 5.44 -15.73 25.08
N TYR A 7 5.04 -15.95 23.83
CA TYR A 7 5.89 -15.67 22.68
C TYR A 7 6.00 -14.17 22.43
N ALA A 8 7.24 -13.66 22.42
CA ALA A 8 7.53 -12.25 22.19
C ALA A 8 6.99 -11.74 20.85
N PHE A 9 6.94 -12.56 19.80
CA PHE A 9 6.35 -12.19 18.51
C PHE A 9 4.83 -11.96 18.62
N MET A 10 4.14 -12.74 19.45
CA MET A 10 2.69 -12.67 19.60
C MET A 10 2.29 -11.42 20.39
N GLN A 11 3.05 -11.08 21.43
CA GLN A 11 2.86 -9.84 22.19
C GLN A 11 3.06 -8.60 21.31
N LYS A 12 4.10 -8.59 20.47
CA LYS A 12 4.33 -7.50 19.51
C LYS A 12 3.20 -7.39 18.49
N ALA A 13 2.75 -8.51 17.95
CA ALA A 13 1.64 -8.54 17.01
C ALA A 13 0.35 -7.95 17.61
N PHE A 14 0.00 -8.32 18.84
CA PHE A 14 -1.17 -7.77 19.54
C PHE A 14 -1.03 -6.28 19.84
N LEU A 15 0.14 -5.82 20.27
CA LEU A 15 0.39 -4.40 20.53
C LEU A 15 0.28 -3.58 19.23
N ALA A 16 0.87 -4.06 18.14
CA ALA A 16 0.76 -3.43 16.83
C ALA A 16 -0.69 -3.39 16.32
N ALA A 17 -1.43 -4.50 16.47
CA ALA A 17 -2.84 -4.57 16.10
C ALA A 17 -3.69 -3.55 16.88
N LEU A 18 -3.41 -3.36 18.18
CA LEU A 18 -4.10 -2.37 19.01
C LEU A 18 -3.86 -0.94 18.52
N PHE A 19 -2.62 -0.58 18.19
CA PHE A 19 -2.31 0.72 17.60
C PHE A 19 -2.98 0.92 16.23
N ILE A 20 -2.89 -0.08 15.35
CA ILE A 20 -3.52 -0.03 14.02
C ILE A 20 -5.05 0.12 14.14
N SER A 21 -5.68 -0.59 15.08
CA SER A 21 -7.14 -0.52 15.33
C SER A 21 -7.62 0.87 15.76
N VAL A 22 -6.75 1.71 16.33
CA VAL A 22 -7.09 3.09 16.69
C VAL A 22 -6.80 4.05 15.54
N ILE A 23 -5.65 3.89 14.87
CA ILE A 23 -5.19 4.81 13.81
C ILE A 23 -6.02 4.63 12.53
N ALA A 24 -6.31 3.38 12.13
CA ALA A 24 -7.03 3.08 10.89
C ALA A 24 -8.44 3.72 10.82
N PRO A 25 -9.32 3.60 11.84
CA PRO A 25 -10.62 4.26 11.80
C PRO A 25 -10.50 5.79 11.90
N MET A 26 -9.50 6.31 12.62
CA MET A 26 -9.29 7.76 12.73
C MET A 26 -8.95 8.37 11.37
N LEU A 27 -8.07 7.74 10.60
CA LEU A 27 -7.76 8.13 9.21
C LEU A 27 -8.95 7.88 8.28
N GLY A 28 -9.64 6.75 8.45
CA GLY A 28 -10.81 6.39 7.64
C GLY A 28 -11.94 7.42 7.74
N VAL A 29 -12.32 7.84 8.96
CA VAL A 29 -13.35 8.86 9.17
C VAL A 29 -12.96 10.19 8.52
N PHE A 30 -11.70 10.60 8.64
CA PHE A 30 -11.20 11.81 8.00
C PHE A 30 -11.32 11.77 6.47
N LEU A 31 -10.95 10.64 5.85
CA LEU A 31 -11.05 10.44 4.40
C LEU A 31 -12.49 10.42 3.91
N VAL A 32 -13.40 9.81 4.67
CA VAL A 32 -14.84 9.75 4.34
C VAL A 32 -15.47 11.13 4.36
N ILE A 33 -15.22 11.94 5.40
CA ILE A 33 -15.78 13.30 5.51
C ILE A 33 -15.33 14.19 4.35
N ARG A 34 -14.10 14.00 3.85
CA ARG A 34 -13.58 14.72 2.68
C ARG A 34 -14.08 14.20 1.32
N ARG A 35 -14.96 13.19 1.29
CA ARG A 35 -15.36 12.48 0.07
C ARG A 35 -14.14 11.95 -0.72
N GLN A 36 -13.07 11.61 -0.02
CA GLN A 36 -11.81 11.07 -0.56
C GLN A 36 -11.66 9.56 -0.31
N SER A 37 -12.74 8.87 0.06
CA SER A 37 -12.79 7.42 0.29
C SER A 37 -12.12 6.61 -0.83
N LEU A 38 -12.33 7.00 -2.08
CA LEU A 38 -11.80 6.29 -3.25
C LEU A 38 -10.29 6.52 -3.46
N MET A 39 -9.71 7.59 -2.92
CA MET A 39 -8.27 7.87 -3.04
C MET A 39 -7.43 6.85 -2.29
N ALA A 40 -7.87 6.45 -1.10
CA ALA A 40 -7.17 5.45 -0.29
C ALA A 40 -7.09 4.09 -1.00
N ASP A 41 -8.19 3.72 -1.68
CA ASP A 41 -8.24 2.52 -2.52
C ASP A 41 -7.27 2.62 -3.71
N THR A 42 -7.27 3.75 -4.42
CA THR A 42 -6.38 3.96 -5.57
C THR A 42 -4.90 3.89 -5.16
N LEU A 43 -4.53 4.58 -4.08
CA LEU A 43 -3.17 4.62 -3.56
C LEU A 43 -2.68 3.23 -3.11
N SER A 44 -3.58 2.41 -2.57
CA SER A 44 -3.27 1.03 -2.19
C SER A 44 -2.85 0.20 -3.41
N HIS A 45 -3.58 0.30 -4.53
CA HIS A 45 -3.24 -0.38 -5.78
C HIS A 45 -1.95 0.14 -6.41
N VAL A 46 -1.69 1.45 -6.33
CA VAL A 46 -0.46 2.04 -6.88
C VAL A 46 0.76 1.70 -6.03
N SER A 47 0.57 1.45 -4.73
CA SER A 47 1.65 0.94 -3.88
C SER A 47 2.20 -0.40 -4.39
N LEU A 48 1.35 -1.23 -5.01
CA LEU A 48 1.78 -2.50 -5.64
C LEU A 48 2.82 -2.24 -6.74
N ALA A 49 2.62 -1.19 -7.53
CA ALA A 49 3.56 -0.78 -8.56
C ALA A 49 4.89 -0.31 -7.95
N GLY A 50 4.82 0.39 -6.82
CA GLY A 50 6.00 0.83 -6.06
C GLY A 50 6.81 -0.33 -5.49
N VAL A 51 6.13 -1.34 -4.93
CA VAL A 51 6.77 -2.57 -4.43
C VAL A 51 7.42 -3.32 -5.60
N ALA A 52 6.71 -3.49 -6.71
CA ALA A 52 7.25 -4.14 -7.91
C ALA A 52 8.47 -3.41 -8.47
N LEU A 53 8.46 -2.07 -8.50
CA LEU A 53 9.62 -1.24 -8.86
C LEU A 53 10.79 -1.44 -7.89
N GLY A 54 10.53 -1.52 -6.57
CA GLY A 54 11.55 -1.75 -5.56
C GLY A 54 12.28 -3.08 -5.75
N PHE A 55 11.52 -4.15 -6.02
CA PHE A 55 12.08 -5.45 -6.36
C PHE A 55 12.87 -5.43 -7.67
N PHE A 56 12.36 -4.76 -8.70
CA PHE A 56 13.05 -4.65 -9.99
C PHE A 56 14.42 -3.96 -9.87
N PHE A 57 14.49 -2.88 -9.07
CA PHE A 57 15.74 -2.14 -8.85
C PHE A 57 16.69 -2.78 -7.81
N ASN A 58 16.33 -3.91 -7.18
CA ASN A 58 17.08 -4.51 -6.06
C ASN A 58 17.36 -3.52 -4.90
N TRP A 59 16.53 -2.47 -4.77
CA TRP A 59 16.66 -1.47 -3.72
C TRP A 59 15.67 -1.76 -2.59
N ASN A 60 15.78 -1.05 -1.46
CA ASN A 60 14.91 -1.24 -0.31
C ASN A 60 13.44 -1.06 -0.73
N PRO A 61 12.61 -2.12 -0.75
CA PRO A 61 11.25 -2.05 -1.30
C PRO A 61 10.38 -1.05 -0.57
N ASN A 62 10.58 -0.90 0.75
CA ASN A 62 9.91 0.09 1.58
C ASN A 62 10.13 1.53 1.09
N LEU A 63 11.39 1.91 0.83
CA LEU A 63 11.72 3.27 0.39
C LEU A 63 11.20 3.54 -1.02
N MET A 64 11.35 2.57 -1.93
CA MET A 64 10.86 2.72 -3.29
C MET A 64 9.34 2.83 -3.34
N THR A 65 8.64 2.01 -2.56
CA THR A 65 7.18 2.06 -2.44
C THR A 65 6.73 3.41 -1.92
N LEU A 66 7.39 3.92 -0.87
CA LEU A 66 7.06 5.20 -0.28
C LEU A 66 7.23 6.36 -1.27
N ILE A 67 8.34 6.38 -2.02
CA ILE A 67 8.58 7.40 -3.06
C ILE A 67 7.51 7.32 -4.15
N VAL A 68 7.20 6.12 -4.65
CA VAL A 68 6.23 5.93 -5.73
C VAL A 68 4.82 6.32 -5.27
N VAL A 69 4.42 5.97 -4.05
CA VAL A 69 3.12 6.34 -3.47
C VAL A 69 3.01 7.86 -3.29
N ILE A 70 4.07 8.54 -2.84
CA ILE A 70 4.08 10.01 -2.72
C ILE A 70 3.93 10.66 -4.10
N VAL A 71 4.70 10.21 -5.09
CA VAL A 71 4.60 10.71 -6.47
C VAL A 71 3.22 10.46 -7.03
N ALA A 72 2.66 9.26 -6.83
CA ALA A 72 1.31 8.91 -7.25
C ALA A 72 0.24 9.77 -6.58
N ALA A 73 0.37 10.07 -5.28
CA ALA A 73 -0.56 10.94 -4.56
C ALA A 73 -0.55 12.37 -5.14
N ILE A 74 0.63 12.91 -5.44
CA ILE A 74 0.77 14.23 -6.06
C ILE A 74 0.16 14.24 -7.47
N ILE A 75 0.43 13.21 -8.28
CA ILE A 75 -0.16 13.06 -9.62
C ILE A 75 -1.68 12.96 -9.51
N LEU A 76 -2.21 12.21 -8.55
CA LEU A 76 -3.65 12.04 -8.34
C LEU A 76 -4.31 13.38 -8.02
N GLU A 77 -3.74 14.14 -7.08
CA GLU A 77 -4.27 15.45 -6.70
C GLU A 77 -4.18 16.45 -7.87
N TYR A 78 -3.09 16.40 -8.64
CA TYR A 78 -2.93 17.23 -9.84
C TYR A 78 -3.96 16.90 -10.94
N LEU A 79 -4.14 15.61 -11.25
CA LEU A 79 -5.17 15.16 -12.19
C LEU A 79 -6.56 15.56 -11.71
N ARG A 80 -6.81 15.50 -10.40
CA ARG A 80 -8.10 15.89 -9.83
C ARG A 80 -8.38 17.39 -9.99
N MET A 81 -7.36 18.24 -9.90
CA MET A 81 -7.50 19.67 -10.18
C MET A 81 -7.84 19.94 -11.65
N ILE A 82 -7.24 19.20 -12.59
CA ILE A 82 -7.51 19.32 -14.02
C ILE A 82 -8.91 18.80 -14.37
N TYR A 83 -9.28 17.63 -13.86
CA TYR A 83 -10.55 16.96 -14.12
C TYR A 83 -11.58 17.22 -13.00
N SER A 84 -11.65 18.46 -12.51
CA SER A 84 -12.49 18.89 -11.38
C SER A 84 -13.97 18.43 -11.46
N THR A 85 -14.52 18.37 -12.68
CA THR A 85 -15.90 17.92 -12.94
C THR A 85 -16.11 16.41 -12.75
N TYR A 86 -15.06 15.59 -12.89
CA TYR A 86 -15.13 14.13 -12.80
C TYR A 86 -13.90 13.55 -12.08
N SER A 87 -13.82 13.77 -10.77
CA SER A 87 -12.79 13.18 -9.90
C SER A 87 -12.67 11.65 -10.04
N GLU A 88 -13.74 10.97 -10.44
CA GLU A 88 -13.78 9.52 -10.63
C GLU A 88 -12.91 9.06 -11.82
N ILE A 89 -12.77 9.90 -12.86
CA ILE A 89 -11.96 9.59 -14.04
C ILE A 89 -10.47 9.58 -13.66
N SER A 90 -10.01 10.56 -12.87
CA SER A 90 -8.63 10.60 -12.38
C SER A 90 -8.27 9.36 -11.57
N ILE A 91 -9.19 8.90 -10.72
CA ILE A 91 -9.03 7.68 -9.93
C ILE A 91 -8.91 6.46 -10.85
N ALA A 92 -9.83 6.30 -11.81
CA ALA A 92 -9.83 5.16 -12.73
C ALA A 92 -8.56 5.06 -13.59
N ILE A 93 -8.07 6.20 -14.10
CA ILE A 93 -6.83 6.28 -14.89
C ILE A 93 -5.64 5.84 -14.04
N LEU A 94 -5.55 6.36 -12.82
CA LEU A 94 -4.40 6.14 -11.96
C LEU A 94 -4.40 4.72 -11.37
N MET A 95 -5.57 4.18 -11.05
CA MET A 95 -5.75 2.78 -10.65
C MET A 95 -5.33 1.82 -11.77
N SER A 96 -5.90 2.00 -12.97
CA SER A 96 -5.62 1.13 -14.12
C SER A 96 -4.16 1.24 -14.56
N GLY A 97 -3.62 2.46 -14.59
CA GLY A 97 -2.22 2.72 -14.91
C GLY A 97 -1.27 2.12 -13.89
N GLY A 98 -1.52 2.34 -12.59
CA GLY A 98 -0.72 1.77 -11.51
C GLY A 98 -0.72 0.24 -11.55
N LEU A 99 -1.89 -0.37 -11.71
CA LEU A 99 -2.02 -1.83 -11.75
C LEU A 99 -1.37 -2.44 -13.00
N ALA A 100 -1.55 -1.82 -14.17
CA ALA A 100 -0.87 -2.26 -15.39
C ALA A 100 0.66 -2.17 -15.25
N LEU A 101 1.17 -1.07 -14.69
CA LEU A 101 2.60 -0.86 -14.46
C LEU A 101 3.15 -1.90 -13.47
N ALA A 102 2.44 -2.15 -12.37
CA ALA A 102 2.78 -3.21 -11.42
C ALA A 102 2.88 -4.59 -12.09
N LEU A 103 1.86 -4.97 -12.87
CA LEU A 103 1.82 -6.28 -13.54
C LEU A 103 2.93 -6.44 -14.58
N VAL A 104 3.23 -5.39 -15.36
CA VAL A 104 4.32 -5.43 -16.35
C VAL A 104 5.67 -5.64 -15.65
N LEU A 105 5.93 -4.91 -14.56
CA LEU A 105 7.15 -5.07 -13.78
C LEU A 105 7.24 -6.44 -13.13
N MET A 106 6.15 -6.93 -12.55
CA MET A 106 6.11 -8.28 -11.96
C MET A 106 6.44 -9.35 -13.00
N ASN A 107 5.93 -9.24 -14.22
CA ASN A 107 6.26 -10.16 -15.31
C ASN A 107 7.73 -10.05 -15.73
N LEU A 108 8.30 -8.84 -15.77
CA LEU A 108 9.72 -8.64 -16.09
C LEU A 108 10.68 -9.19 -15.03
N THR A 109 10.27 -9.23 -13.76
CA THR A 109 11.17 -9.56 -12.64
C THR A 109 11.31 -11.07 -12.38
N GLY A 110 10.54 -11.92 -13.09
CA GLY A 110 10.74 -13.37 -13.17
C GLY A 110 10.47 -14.20 -11.89
N GLY A 111 9.60 -15.21 -12.04
CA GLY A 111 9.54 -16.49 -11.29
C GLY A 111 9.46 -16.48 -9.75
N ASN A 112 10.47 -15.96 -9.06
CA ASN A 112 10.62 -16.05 -7.60
C ASN A 112 10.18 -14.78 -6.85
N SER A 113 10.07 -13.65 -7.55
CA SER A 113 9.70 -12.37 -6.94
C SER A 113 8.19 -12.23 -6.69
N ALA A 114 7.35 -13.01 -7.38
CA ALA A 114 5.89 -12.92 -7.19
C ALA A 114 5.45 -13.42 -5.81
N ALA A 115 6.07 -14.48 -5.29
CA ALA A 115 5.77 -15.03 -3.96
C ALA A 115 6.28 -14.11 -2.83
N SER A 116 7.45 -13.49 -3.01
CA SER A 116 7.98 -12.51 -2.06
C SER A 116 7.18 -11.21 -2.10
N ILE A 117 6.71 -10.77 -3.26
CA ILE A 117 5.77 -9.64 -3.38
C ILE A 117 4.47 -9.97 -2.66
N GLN A 118 3.83 -11.11 -2.91
CA GLN A 118 2.60 -11.49 -2.19
C GLN A 118 2.82 -11.53 -0.68
N SER A 119 3.91 -12.14 -0.20
CA SER A 119 4.24 -12.14 1.24
C SER A 119 4.50 -10.74 1.80
N TYR A 120 4.98 -9.81 0.97
CA TYR A 120 5.22 -8.42 1.36
C TYR A 120 3.92 -7.59 1.37
N LEU A 121 3.03 -7.85 0.41
CA LEU A 121 1.75 -7.17 0.24
C LEU A 121 0.75 -7.53 1.32
N PHE A 122 0.65 -8.83 1.65
CA PHE A 122 -0.18 -9.27 2.76
C PHE A 122 0.51 -9.01 4.10
N GLY A 123 1.85 -8.94 4.09
CA GLY A 123 2.66 -8.76 5.29
C GLY A 123 2.43 -9.89 6.30
N SER A 124 3.19 -9.87 7.39
CA SER A 124 2.87 -10.67 8.55
C SER A 124 3.04 -9.82 9.78
N ILE A 125 1.97 -9.66 10.55
CA ILE A 125 2.04 -8.92 11.81
C ILE A 125 2.99 -9.60 12.81
N VAL A 126 3.33 -10.86 12.56
CA VAL A 126 4.25 -11.69 13.35
C VAL A 126 5.72 -11.36 13.06
N THR A 127 6.04 -10.76 11.91
CA THR A 127 7.43 -10.41 11.54
C THR A 127 7.87 -9.05 12.09
N ILE A 128 7.08 -8.45 12.98
CA ILE A 128 7.44 -7.19 13.63
C ILE A 128 8.60 -7.45 14.61
N THR A 129 9.77 -6.96 14.21
CA THR A 129 10.97 -6.90 15.04
C THR A 129 11.19 -5.46 15.50
N TRP A 130 11.70 -5.29 16.72
CA TRP A 130 12.08 -3.97 17.24
C TRP A 130 13.53 -3.70 16.87
#